data_AF-A0A959H0S7-F1
#
_entry.id   AF-A0A959H0S7-F1
#
_cell.length_a   1.000
_cell.length_b   1.000
_cell.length_c   1.000
_cell.angle_alpha   90.00
_cell.angle_beta   90.00
_cell.angle_gamma   90.00
#
_symmetry.space_group_name_H-M   'P 1'
#
loop_
_entity.id
_entity.type
_entity.pdbx_description
1 polymer ?
#
loop_
_entity_poly.entity_id
_entity_poly.type
_entity_poly.pdbx_seq_one_letter_code
_entity_poly.pdbx_strand_id
1 'polypeptide(L)' 'MRLLLNLSANRTPVEFNHLHILAGALHKWLGPNEEHDGLSLYSYSWLQGGHANAHGLHFPKGA' A
#
# COMPACT_ATOMS: atom_id res chain seq x y z
N MET A 1 -3.50 -14.12 -11.55
CA MET A 1 -3.44 -14.51 -10.13
C MET A 1 -3.79 -13.29 -9.28
N ARG A 2 -4.45 -13.46 -8.13
CA ARG A 2 -4.76 -12.37 -7.19
C ARG A 2 -4.28 -12.76 -5.79
N LEU A 3 -3.54 -11.88 -5.13
CA LEU A 3 -3.08 -12.05 -3.76
C LEU A 3 -3.82 -11.06 -2.84
N LEU A 4 -4.13 -11.51 -1.63
CA LEU A 4 -4.62 -10.64 -0.56
C LEU A 4 -3.53 -10.55 0.51
N LEU A 5 -3.02 -9.34 0.73
CA LEU A 5 -2.03 -9.08 1.77
C LEU A 5 -2.76 -8.50 2.97
N ASN A 6 -2.66 -9.17 4.13
CA ASN A 6 -3.18 -8.64 5.39
C ASN A 6 -2.05 -7.89 6.09
N LEU A 7 -2.26 -6.61 6.35
CA LEU A 7 -1.28 -5.74 7.00
C LEU A 7 -1.60 -5.57 8.49
N SER A 8 -0.59 -5.31 9.32
CA SER A 8 -0.78 -4.98 10.73
C SER A 8 -1.39 -3.59 10.89
N ALA A 9 -1.86 -3.27 12.10
CA ALA A 9 -2.29 -1.91 12.44
C ALA A 9 -1.19 -0.87 12.17
N ASN A 10 -1.59 0.31 11.71
CA ASN A 10 -0.65 1.39 11.46
C ASN A 10 -0.19 2.04 12.78
N ARG A 11 1.09 2.43 12.85
CA ARG A 11 1.65 3.13 14.02
C ARG A 11 1.37 4.62 14.01
N THR A 12 1.24 5.19 12.81
CA THR A 12 0.92 6.59 12.55
C THR A 12 -0.10 6.66 11.43
N PRO A 13 -1.00 7.66 11.42
CA PRO A 13 -1.91 7.90 10.30
C PRO A 13 -1.18 7.88 8.96
N VAL A 14 -1.80 7.26 7.97
CA VAL A 14 -1.30 7.13 6.60
C VAL A 14 -1.83 8.31 5.79
N GLU A 15 -0.97 8.97 5.04
CA GLU A 15 -1.37 10.09 4.18
C GLU A 15 -2.44 9.69 3.16
N PHE A 16 -3.34 10.62 2.82
CA PHE A 16 -4.37 10.35 1.81
C PHE A 16 -3.75 10.00 0.44
N ASN A 17 -2.60 10.61 0.10
CA ASN A 17 -1.88 10.36 -1.15
C ASN A 17 -0.84 9.22 -1.04
N HIS A 18 -1.13 8.15 -0.29
CA HIS A 18 -0.15 7.09 0.00
C HIS A 18 0.16 6.13 -1.16
N LEU A 19 -0.57 6.17 -2.29
CA LEU A 19 -0.44 5.14 -3.34
C LEU A 19 0.97 5.03 -3.93
N HIS A 20 1.65 6.16 -4.11
CA HIS A 20 3.04 6.15 -4.62
C HIS A 20 4.01 5.51 -3.60
N ILE A 21 3.76 5.69 -2.30
CA ILE A 21 4.53 5.04 -1.23
C ILE A 21 4.24 3.53 -1.20
N LEU A 22 2.96 3.13 -1.36
CA LEU A 22 2.56 1.73 -1.43
C LEU A 22 3.22 1.02 -2.62
N ALA A 23 3.21 1.65 -3.80
CA ALA A 23 3.91 1.15 -4.98
C ALA A 23 5.40 0.94 -4.67
N GLY A 24 6.06 1.96 -4.12
CA GLY A 24 7.47 1.88 -3.73
C GLY A 24 7.76 0.76 -2.72
N ALA A 25 6.87 0.52 -1.75
CA ALA A 25 7.01 -0.56 -0.78
C ALA A 25 6.93 -1.95 -1.45
N LEU A 26 5.99 -2.14 -2.36
CA LEU A 26 5.84 -3.40 -3.11
C LEU A 26 7.09 -3.68 -3.96
N HIS A 27 7.59 -2.68 -4.71
CA HIS A 27 8.82 -2.85 -5.50
C HIS A 27 10.05 -3.12 -4.62
N LYS A 28 10.14 -2.53 -3.43
CA LYS A 28 11.21 -2.84 -2.47
C LYS A 28 11.15 -4.28 -1.98
N TRP A 29 9.96 -4.84 -1.75
CA TRP A 29 9.80 -6.24 -1.33
C TRP A 29 10.15 -7.25 -2.41
N LEU A 30 10.01 -6.89 -3.68
CA LEU A 30 10.46 -7.72 -4.80
C LEU A 30 11.99 -7.84 -4.89
N GLY A 31 12.74 -6.97 -4.19
CA GLY A 31 14.19 -6.87 -4.35
C GLY A 31 14.57 -6.20 -5.68
N PRO A 32 15.83 -6.34 -6.13
CA PRO A 32 16.22 -5.88 -7.46
C PRO A 32 15.33 -6.51 -8.54
N ASN A 33 14.66 -5.68 -9.35
CA ASN A 33 13.71 -6.11 -10.37
C ASN A 33 13.74 -5.17 -11.58
N GLU A 34 13.23 -5.64 -12.71
CA GLU A 34 13.15 -4.89 -13.99
C GLU A 34 11.74 -4.34 -14.25
N GLU A 35 10.84 -4.38 -13.26
CA GLU A 35 9.43 -3.98 -13.43
C GLU A 35 9.25 -2.44 -13.45
N HIS A 36 10.30 -1.68 -13.12
CA HIS A 36 10.29 -0.23 -13.17
C HIS A 36 10.27 0.29 -14.62
N ASP A 37 9.52 1.37 -14.86
CA ASP A 37 9.42 2.11 -16.13
C ASP A 37 8.94 1.29 -17.36
N GLY A 38 8.55 0.03 -17.13
CA GLY A 38 7.96 -0.86 -18.13
C GLY A 38 6.42 -0.83 -18.14
N LEU A 39 5.85 -1.69 -18.98
CA LEU A 39 4.41 -1.90 -19.02
C LEU A 39 3.97 -2.63 -17.73
N SER A 40 3.11 -2.00 -16.93
CA SER A 40 2.57 -2.66 -15.73
C SER A 40 1.62 -3.80 -16.10
N LEU A 41 2.05 -5.04 -15.87
CA LEU A 41 1.25 -6.25 -16.09
C LEU A 41 0.49 -6.70 -14.81
N TYR A 42 0.35 -5.80 -13.84
CA TYR A 42 -0.28 -6.04 -12.55
C TYR A 42 -1.01 -4.79 -12.05
N SER A 43 -1.85 -4.99 -11.03
CA SER A 43 -2.54 -3.91 -10.33
C SER A 43 -2.65 -4.23 -8.85
N TYR A 44 -2.83 -3.20 -8.03
CA TYR A 44 -3.07 -3.30 -6.60
C TYR A 44 -4.17 -2.33 -6.19
N SER A 45 -4.91 -2.69 -5.15
CA SER A 45 -5.97 -1.86 -4.58
C SER A 45 -5.42 -0.86 -3.58
N TRP A 46 -6.27 0.08 -3.17
CA TRP A 46 -6.01 0.94 -2.02
C TRP A 46 -6.06 0.11 -0.73
N LEU A 47 -5.42 0.61 0.33
CA LEU A 47 -5.56 0.06 1.68
C LEU A 47 -7.04 0.08 2.11
N GLN A 48 -7.52 -1.01 2.72
CA GLN A 48 -8.93 -1.19 3.08
C GLN A 48 -9.12 -1.21 4.61
N GLY A 49 -10.36 -1.07 5.09
CA GLY A 49 -10.69 -1.21 6.51
C GLY A 49 -10.29 -0.03 7.42
N GLY A 50 -9.70 1.02 6.86
CA GLY A 50 -9.37 2.25 7.58
C GLY A 50 -10.50 3.27 7.60
N HIS A 51 -10.33 4.30 8.45
CA HIS A 51 -11.19 5.48 8.49
C HIS A 51 -10.35 6.75 8.44
N ALA A 52 -10.90 7.82 7.88
CA ALA A 52 -10.26 9.13 7.89
C ALA A 52 -10.35 9.78 9.28
N ASN A 53 -9.32 10.51 9.66
CA ASN A 53 -9.29 11.43 10.78
C ASN A 53 -8.59 12.75 10.38
N ALA A 54 -8.44 13.68 11.32
CA ALA A 54 -7.83 15.00 11.07
C ALA A 54 -6.37 14.95 10.58
N HIS A 55 -5.70 13.80 10.71
CA HIS A 55 -4.28 13.60 10.42
C HIS A 55 -4.03 12.58 9.30
N GLY A 56 -5.07 12.01 8.68
CA GLY A 56 -4.93 11.03 7.59
C GLY A 56 -5.84 9.82 7.75
N LEU A 57 -5.43 8.70 7.16
CA LEU A 57 -6.12 7.41 7.19
C LEU A 57 -5.59 6.56 8.36
N HIS A 58 -6.49 6.08 9.20
CA HIS A 58 -6.17 5.28 10.38
C HIS A 58 -6.72 3.86 10.25
N PHE A 59 -5.85 2.88 10.46
CA PHE A 59 -6.09 1.45 10.27
C PHE A 59 -5.81 0.69 11.58
N PRO A 60 -6.64 0.84 12.62
CA PRO A 60 -6.37 0.29 13.95
C PRO A 60 -6.42 -1.25 14.01
N LYS A 61 -7.00 -1.89 13.00
CA LYS A 61 -7.09 -3.35 12.88
C LYS A 61 -6.26 -3.91 11.72
N GLY A 62 -5.39 -3.09 11.13
CA GLY A 62 -4.73 -3.43 9.87
C GLY A 62 -5.55 -3.07 8.64
N ALA A 63 -4.98 -3.40 7.48
CA ALA A 63 -5.53 -3.12 6.16
C ALA A 63 -5.49 -4.36 5.27
#